data_AF-A0A1Q8A9D7-F1
#
_entry.id   AF-A0A1Q8A9D7-F1
#
_cell.length_a   1.000
_cell.length_b   1.000
_cell.length_c   1.000
_cell.angle_alpha   90.00
_cell.angle_beta   90.00
_cell.angle_gamma   90.00
#
_symmetry.space_group_name_H-M   'P 1'
#
loop_
_entity.id
_entity.type
_entity.pdbx_description
1 polymer ?
#
loop_
_entity_poly.entity_id
_entity_poly.type
_entity_poly.pdbx_seq_one_letter_code
_entity_poly.pdbx_strand_id
1 'polypeptide(L)'
;MVHGCAVRPADPRRRRCPGARPPGRRARAGGDHGHGHDAKGPYGYTPKSKEFDDAVVAHLGRDDLAAVAGLGSAFAREAKADSFWQMLLLHGALDRDRWRGELLSYEAPTYFGMICASYVPQEAAALA
;
A
#
# COMPACT_ATOMS: atom_id res chain seq x y z
N MET A 1 -5.91 -24.84 13.61
CA MET A 1 -5.11 -24.31 14.73
C MET A 1 -4.32 -23.11 14.24
N VAL A 2 -4.82 -21.90 14.50
CA VAL A 2 -4.07 -20.66 14.22
C VAL A 2 -3.14 -20.40 15.39
N HIS A 3 -1.83 -20.40 15.15
CA HIS A 3 -0.85 -19.98 16.16
C HIS A 3 -0.92 -18.46 16.29
N GLY A 4 -1.45 -17.99 17.42
CA GLY A 4 -1.53 -16.58 17.76
C GLY A 4 -0.13 -15.96 17.85
N CYS A 5 0.07 -14.86 17.14
CA CYS A 5 1.22 -13.98 17.33
C CYS A 5 1.07 -13.33 18.72
N ALA A 6 1.81 -13.83 19.72
CA ALA A 6 1.83 -13.27 21.05
C ALA A 6 2.46 -11.87 21.00
N VAL A 7 1.64 -10.84 21.22
CA VAL A 7 2.12 -9.51 21.57
C VAL A 7 2.92 -9.64 22.86
N ARG A 8 4.24 -9.42 22.80
CA ARG A 8 5.09 -9.48 24.01
C ARG A 8 4.54 -8.48 25.04
N PRO A 9 4.30 -8.89 26.30
CA PRO A 9 3.90 -7.96 27.35
C PRO A 9 5.01 -6.92 27.54
N ALA A 10 4.60 -5.68 27.78
CA ALA A 10 5.52 -4.58 28.03
C ALA A 10 6.36 -4.89 29.29
N ASP A 11 7.68 -4.83 29.17
CA ASP A 11 8.62 -5.00 30.28
C ASP A 11 8.43 -3.85 31.29
N PRO A 12 7.97 -4.13 32.52
CA PRO A 12 7.71 -3.10 33.54
C PRO A 12 8.99 -2.41 34.03
N ARG A 13 10.18 -2.90 33.67
CA ARG A 13 11.48 -2.34 34.08
C ARG A 13 12.01 -1.28 33.10
N ARG A 14 11.41 -1.13 31.91
CA ARG A 14 11.73 0.00 31.01
C ARG A 14 10.97 1.24 31.47
N ARG A 15 11.60 2.04 32.34
CA ARG A 15 11.14 3.40 32.61
C ARG A 15 11.10 4.17 31.29
N ARG A 16 9.90 4.47 30.78
CA ARG A 16 9.74 5.44 29.69
C ARG A 16 10.21 6.80 30.22
N CYS A 17 11.02 7.52 29.44
CA CYS A 17 11.24 8.94 29.70
C CYS A 17 9.87 9.64 29.74
N PRO A 18 9.54 10.38 30.80
CA PRO A 18 8.37 11.25 30.81
C PRO A 18 8.47 12.21 29.61
N GLY A 19 7.48 12.17 28.71
CA GLY A 19 7.46 12.97 27.49
C GLY A 19 7.89 12.27 26.20
N ALA A 20 8.45 11.04 26.26
CA ALA A 20 8.71 10.26 25.04
C ALA A 20 7.39 9.67 24.49
N ARG A 21 6.78 10.39 23.54
CA ARG A 21 5.65 9.88 22.74
C ARG A 21 6.07 8.58 22.07
N PRO A 22 5.28 7.49 22.15
CA PRO A 22 5.57 6.31 21.32
C PRO A 22 5.71 6.77 19.86
N PRO A 23 6.67 6.22 19.08
CA PRO A 23 6.71 6.51 17.66
C PRO A 23 5.31 6.24 17.10
N GLY A 24 4.72 7.25 16.45
CA GLY A 24 3.42 7.08 15.81
C GLY A 24 3.48 5.87 14.90
N ARG A 25 2.48 4.99 14.94
CA ARG A 25 2.42 3.86 14.00
C ARG A 25 2.37 4.46 12.59
N ARG A 26 3.19 3.96 11.66
CA ARG A 26 3.14 4.34 10.25
C ARG A 26 3.27 3.07 9.44
N ALA A 27 2.42 2.89 8.45
CA ALA A 27 2.55 1.83 7.47
C ALA A 27 2.99 2.43 6.15
N ARG A 28 3.94 1.78 5.48
CA ARG A 28 4.35 2.13 4.11
C ARG A 28 4.00 0.94 3.23
N ALA A 29 3.35 1.21 2.12
CA ALA A 29 3.07 0.21 1.11
C ALA A 29 3.77 0.64 -0.18
N GLY A 30 4.62 -0.25 -0.68
CA GLY A 30 5.27 -0.13 -1.97
C GLY A 30 5.26 -1.49 -2.64
N GLY A 31 5.14 -1.51 -3.97
CA GLY A 31 5.10 -2.73 -4.74
C GLY A 31 5.19 -2.44 -6.23
N ASP A 32 5.58 -3.47 -6.98
CA ASP A 32 5.67 -3.42 -8.43
C ASP A 32 4.26 -3.63 -9.01
N HIS A 33 3.84 -2.74 -9.89
CA HIS A 33 2.51 -2.70 -10.47
C HIS A 33 2.51 -3.37 -11.84
N GLY A 34 1.88 -2.80 -12.86
CA GLY A 34 1.85 -3.42 -14.18
C GLY A 34 3.25 -3.60 -14.74
N HIS A 35 3.57 -4.79 -15.26
CA HIS A 35 4.91 -5.17 -15.77
C HIS A 35 5.06 -5.11 -17.30
N GLY A 36 4.12 -4.45 -17.99
CA GLY A 36 4.03 -4.38 -19.45
C GLY A 36 4.26 -2.99 -20.03
N HIS A 37 5.12 -2.16 -19.42
CA HIS A 37 5.40 -0.80 -19.89
C HIS A 37 6.40 -0.71 -21.04
N ASP A 38 7.17 -1.77 -21.30
CA ASP A 38 8.18 -1.80 -22.36
C ASP A 38 8.02 -3.07 -23.23
N ALA A 39 7.97 -2.88 -24.55
CA ALA A 39 7.94 -3.97 -25.53
C ALA A 39 9.22 -4.81 -25.51
N LYS A 40 10.35 -4.22 -25.12
CA LYS A 40 11.65 -4.90 -24.93
C LYS A 40 11.80 -5.50 -23.53
N GLY A 41 10.85 -5.24 -22.63
CA GLY A 41 10.83 -5.79 -21.28
C GLY A 41 10.57 -7.30 -21.29
N PRO A 42 10.90 -8.01 -20.18
CA PRO A 42 10.82 -9.48 -20.10
C PRO A 42 9.40 -10.02 -20.29
N TYR A 43 8.38 -9.18 -20.11
CA TYR A 43 6.99 -9.56 -20.24
C TYR A 43 6.34 -9.03 -21.52
N GLY A 44 7.02 -8.20 -22.31
CA GLY A 44 6.45 -7.50 -23.46
C GLY A 44 5.39 -6.46 -23.09
N TYR A 45 5.04 -5.62 -24.07
CA TYR A 45 4.15 -4.48 -23.87
C TYR A 45 2.69 -4.90 -23.75
N THR A 46 1.96 -4.27 -22.84
CA THR A 46 0.50 -4.25 -22.83
C THR A 46 0.00 -2.92 -22.29
N PRO A 47 -0.96 -2.24 -22.96
CA PRO A 47 -1.53 -1.00 -22.46
C PRO A 47 -2.24 -1.20 -21.11
N LYS A 48 -2.67 -2.44 -20.81
CA LYS A 48 -3.31 -2.80 -19.54
C LYS A 48 -2.45 -2.51 -18.32
N SER A 49 -1.12 -2.57 -18.44
CA SER A 49 -0.22 -2.21 -17.34
C SER A 49 -0.38 -0.74 -16.96
N LYS A 50 -0.34 0.16 -17.94
CA LYS A 50 -0.52 1.60 -17.69
C LYS A 50 -1.94 1.94 -17.23
N GLU A 51 -2.96 1.34 -17.84
CA GLU A 51 -4.36 1.54 -17.43
C GLU A 51 -4.57 1.14 -15.95
N PHE A 52 -3.97 0.02 -15.53
CA PHE A 52 -4.09 -0.46 -14.16
C PHE A 52 -3.35 0.45 -13.17
N ASP A 53 -2.11 0.83 -13.49
CA ASP A 53 -1.32 1.77 -12.69
C ASP A 53 -2.06 3.10 -12.48
N ASP A 54 -2.57 3.68 -13.57
CA ASP A 54 -3.29 4.96 -13.54
C ASP A 54 -4.57 4.85 -12.69
N ALA A 55 -5.29 3.73 -12.77
CA ALA A 55 -6.46 3.48 -11.95
C ALA A 55 -6.10 3.39 -10.46
N VAL A 56 -5.03 2.66 -10.13
CA VAL A 56 -4.54 2.56 -8.74
C VAL A 56 -4.11 3.92 -8.21
N VAL A 57 -3.31 4.68 -8.99
CA VAL A 57 -2.88 6.04 -8.65
C VAL A 57 -4.09 6.93 -8.38
N ALA A 58 -5.13 6.88 -9.21
CA ALA A 58 -6.34 7.67 -9.03
C ALA A 58 -7.12 7.31 -7.76
N HIS A 59 -7.17 6.03 -7.38
CA HIS A 59 -7.79 5.59 -6.13
C HIS A 59 -6.99 6.02 -4.91
N LEU A 60 -5.67 5.79 -4.90
CA LEU A 60 -4.80 6.16 -3.79
C LEU A 60 -4.70 7.68 -3.61
N GLY A 61 -4.69 8.45 -4.70
CA GLY A 61 -4.69 9.91 -4.65
C GLY A 61 -5.96 10.52 -4.02
N ARG A 62 -7.03 9.73 -3.88
CA ARG A 62 -8.28 10.12 -3.20
C ARG A 62 -8.45 9.45 -1.83
N ASP A 63 -7.40 8.82 -1.29
CA ASP A 63 -7.46 8.00 -0.07
C ASP A 63 -8.54 6.90 -0.13
N ASP A 64 -8.73 6.31 -1.32
CA ASP A 64 -9.78 5.32 -1.58
C ASP A 64 -9.17 3.95 -1.90
N LEU A 65 -8.39 3.41 -0.95
CA LEU A 65 -7.79 2.08 -1.06
C LEU A 65 -8.85 0.98 -1.25
N ALA A 66 -10.06 1.17 -0.70
CA ALA A 66 -11.14 0.19 -0.79
C ALA A 66 -11.59 -0.04 -2.25
N ALA A 67 -11.66 1.03 -3.05
CA ALA A 67 -12.09 0.93 -4.44
C ALA A 67 -11.11 0.16 -5.35
N VAL A 68 -9.86 -0.04 -4.92
CA VAL A 68 -8.91 -0.92 -5.63
C VAL A 68 -9.47 -2.34 -5.78
N ALA A 69 -10.24 -2.83 -4.79
CA ALA A 69 -10.90 -4.15 -4.88
C ALA A 69 -11.84 -4.26 -6.09
N GLY A 70 -12.45 -3.14 -6.51
CA GLY A 70 -13.34 -3.06 -7.67
C GLY A 70 -12.64 -3.18 -9.02
N LEU A 71 -11.32 -2.99 -9.11
CA LEU A 71 -10.56 -3.15 -10.35
C LEU A 71 -10.57 -4.60 -10.85
N GLY A 72 -10.65 -5.56 -9.92
CA GLY A 72 -10.83 -6.98 -10.22
C GLY A 72 -9.54 -7.71 -10.61
N SER A 73 -9.47 -8.99 -10.22
CA SER A 73 -8.27 -9.82 -10.42
C SER A 73 -8.00 -10.20 -11.88
N ALA A 74 -8.97 -10.03 -12.78
CA ALA A 74 -8.76 -10.23 -14.22
C ALA A 74 -7.93 -9.08 -14.79
N PHE A 75 -8.31 -7.83 -14.49
CA PHE A 75 -7.59 -6.64 -14.93
C PHE A 75 -6.15 -6.63 -14.39
N ALA A 76 -5.94 -6.99 -13.12
CA ALA A 76 -4.60 -7.13 -12.54
C ALA A 76 -3.73 -8.15 -13.29
N ARG A 77 -4.31 -9.29 -13.70
CA ARG A 77 -3.58 -10.31 -14.49
C ARG A 77 -3.25 -9.83 -15.89
N GLU A 78 -4.20 -9.17 -16.57
CA GLU A 78 -3.98 -8.58 -17.90
C GLU A 78 -2.91 -7.49 -17.87
N ALA A 79 -2.89 -6.70 -16.80
CA ALA A 79 -1.88 -5.70 -16.50
C ALA A 79 -0.53 -6.29 -16.08
N LYS A 80 -0.48 -7.61 -15.82
CA LYS A 80 0.70 -8.30 -15.26
C LYS A 80 1.16 -7.64 -13.95
N ALA A 81 0.21 -7.24 -13.12
CA ALA A 81 0.45 -6.61 -11.84
C ALA A 81 0.56 -7.66 -10.73
N ASP A 82 1.55 -7.51 -9.84
CA ASP A 82 1.67 -8.35 -8.63
C ASP A 82 1.15 -7.65 -7.36
N SER A 83 1.02 -6.32 -7.40
CA SER A 83 0.59 -5.52 -6.25
C SER A 83 -0.86 -5.70 -5.82
N PHE A 84 -1.75 -6.13 -6.73
CA PHE A 84 -3.20 -6.15 -6.50
C PHE A 84 -3.60 -6.90 -5.21
N TRP A 85 -3.17 -8.15 -5.05
CA TRP A 85 -3.54 -8.95 -3.88
C TRP A 85 -2.96 -8.40 -2.58
N GLN A 86 -1.75 -7.84 -2.64
CA GLN A 86 -1.08 -7.25 -1.49
C GLN A 86 -1.81 -5.99 -1.02
N MET A 87 -2.35 -5.20 -1.96
CA MET A 87 -3.21 -4.05 -1.67
C MET A 87 -4.54 -4.46 -1.03
N LEU A 88 -5.14 -5.59 -1.44
CA LEU A 88 -6.33 -6.13 -0.77
C LEU A 88 -6.03 -6.55 0.67
N LEU A 89 -4.87 -7.18 0.90
CA LEU A 89 -4.42 -7.54 2.25
C LEU A 89 -4.20 -6.30 3.11
N LEU A 90 -3.56 -5.27 2.55
CA LEU A 90 -3.38 -3.98 3.22
C LEU A 90 -4.74 -3.34 3.56
N HIS A 91 -5.67 -3.34 2.61
CA HIS A 91 -7.03 -2.83 2.84
C HIS A 91 -7.70 -3.55 4.01
N GLY A 92 -7.63 -4.89 4.06
CA GLY A 92 -8.19 -5.67 5.16
C GLY A 92 -7.49 -5.45 6.51
N ALA A 93 -6.22 -5.03 6.49
CA ALA A 93 -5.45 -4.74 7.70
C ALA A 93 -5.68 -3.31 8.24
N LEU A 94 -6.14 -2.38 7.40
CA LEU A 94 -6.35 -0.98 7.76
C LEU A 94 -7.82 -0.72 8.10
N ASP A 95 -8.05 -0.19 9.30
CA ASP A 95 -9.35 0.37 9.67
C ASP A 95 -9.49 1.78 9.06
N ARG A 96 -10.42 1.94 8.12
CA ARG A 96 -10.67 3.18 7.36
C ARG A 96 -10.98 4.40 8.25
N ASP A 97 -11.52 4.18 9.44
CA ASP A 97 -11.88 5.27 10.35
C ASP A 97 -10.70 5.65 11.27
N ARG A 98 -9.64 4.84 11.29
CA ARG A 98 -8.46 5.07 12.13
C ARG A 98 -7.22 5.45 11.35
N TRP A 99 -7.17 5.22 10.04
CA TRP A 99 -6.00 5.49 9.21
C TRP A 99 -6.33 6.46 8.08
N ARG A 100 -5.30 7.16 7.60
CA ARG A 100 -5.34 8.03 6.41
C ARG A 100 -4.18 7.68 5.50
N GLY A 101 -4.49 7.47 4.23
CA GLY A 101 -3.55 7.22 3.16
C GLY A 101 -3.11 8.50 2.44
N GLU A 102 -1.87 8.48 1.96
CA GLU A 102 -1.31 9.51 1.09
C GLU A 102 -0.48 8.82 0.01
N LEU A 103 -0.82 9.09 -1.26
CA LEU A 103 0.03 8.72 -2.38
C LEU A 103 1.28 9.62 -2.38
N LEU A 104 2.47 9.03 -2.31
CA LEU A 104 3.73 9.77 -2.26
C LEU A 104 4.36 9.92 -3.65
N SER A 105 4.38 8.83 -4.43
CA SER A 105 4.97 8.84 -5.78
C SER A 105 4.44 7.70 -6.64
N TYR A 106 4.51 7.93 -7.96
CA TYR A 106 4.37 6.92 -8.99
C TYR A 106 5.45 7.12 -10.05
N GLU A 107 6.13 6.05 -10.43
CA GLU A 107 7.18 6.05 -11.44
C GLU A 107 7.14 4.76 -12.26
N ALA A 108 7.47 4.83 -13.55
CA ALA A 108 7.65 3.65 -14.41
C ALA A 108 8.89 3.85 -15.31
N PRO A 109 10.12 3.84 -14.74
CA PRO A 109 11.33 4.18 -15.47
C PRO A 109 11.79 3.08 -16.44
N THR A 110 11.31 1.85 -16.27
CA THR A 110 11.63 0.71 -17.12
C THR A 110 10.35 -0.02 -17.55
N TYR A 111 10.25 -1.33 -17.33
CA TYR A 111 9.15 -2.15 -17.84
C TYR A 111 8.01 -2.35 -16.83
N PHE A 112 8.17 -1.92 -15.57
CA PHE A 112 7.17 -2.05 -14.52
C PHE A 112 6.90 -0.71 -13.81
N GLY A 113 5.67 -0.53 -13.33
CA GLY A 113 5.29 0.61 -12.51
C GLY A 113 5.63 0.41 -11.04
N MET A 114 5.95 1.49 -10.34
CA MET A 114 6.22 1.52 -8.90
C MET A 114 5.34 2.59 -8.27
N ILE A 115 4.61 2.22 -7.22
CA ILE A 115 3.81 3.16 -6.43
C ILE A 115 4.29 3.12 -4.98
N CYS A 116 4.39 4.30 -4.37
CA CYS A 116 4.69 4.45 -2.94
C CYS A 116 3.54 5.21 -2.27
N ALA A 117 2.98 4.64 -1.21
CA ALA A 117 1.96 5.28 -0.39
C ALA A 117 2.26 5.15 1.11
N SER A 118 1.86 6.15 1.88
CA SER A 118 1.96 6.17 3.34
C SER A 118 0.59 6.07 3.97
N TYR A 119 0.50 5.36 5.10
CA TYR A 119 -0.71 5.32 5.93
C TYR A 119 -0.35 5.69 7.36
N VAL A 120 -1.08 6.65 7.91
CA VAL A 120 -0.87 7.16 9.27
C VAL A 120 -2.16 7.07 10.08
N PRO A 121 -2.11 6.75 11.39
CA PRO A 121 -3.26 6.81 12.26
C PRO A 121 -3.77 8.26 12.34
N GLN A 122 -5.09 8.44 12.37
CA GLN A 122 -5.72 9.76 12.48
C GLN A 122 -5.33 10.48 13.77
N GLU A 123 -5.07 9.74 14.86
CA GLU A 123 -4.50 10.28 16.12
C GLU A 123 -3.11 10.91 15.95
N ALA A 124 -2.37 10.50 14.91
CA ALA A 124 -1.08 11.08 14.54
C ALA A 124 -1.20 12.15 13.45
N ALA A 125 -2.22 12.08 12.59
CA ALA A 125 -2.51 13.07 11.55
C ALA A 125 -3.08 14.39 12.11
N ALA A 126 -3.88 14.33 13.18
CA ALA A 126 -4.46 15.53 13.82
C ALA A 126 -3.43 16.42 14.58
N LEU A 127 -2.16 16.03 14.59
CA LEU A 127 -1.06 16.70 15.30
C LEU A 127 0.10 17.08 14.37
N ALA A 128 -0.09 16.92 13.06
CA ALA A 128 0.81 17.36 11.99
C ALA A 128 0.16 18.55 11.28
#